data_AF-A0A7S2M7L9-F1
#
_entry.id   AF-A0A7S2M7L9-F1
#
_cell.length_a   1.000
_cell.length_b   1.000
_cell.length_c   1.000
_cell.angle_alpha   90.00
_cell.angle_beta   90.00
_cell.angle_gamma   90.00
#
_symmetry.space_group_name_H-M   'P 1'
#
loop_
_entity.id
_entity.type
_entity.pdbx_description
1 polymer ?
#
loop_
_entity_poly.entity_id
_entity_poly.type
_entity_poly.pdbx_seq_one_letter_code
_entity_poly.pdbx_strand_id
1 'polypeptide(L)'
;SDVEFHVGPDRTRFLALKAIFARASDVFAKMFFETPLKEQQAFGKMVVVEIVDVPPDAFDQLHKWVYDADVSLAYSNVFSVLEAARKYMVEDLEVHCNRWVAQHARTVGGVVSLMVAAAKGSWEE
;
A
#
# COMPACT_ATOMS: atom_id res chain seq x y z
N SER A 1 -4.62 6.92 -17.28
CA SER A 1 -3.64 6.94 -16.17
C SER A 1 -2.59 7.99 -16.50
N ASP A 2 -2.16 8.75 -15.49
CA ASP A 2 -1.13 9.80 -15.58
C ASP A 2 0.07 9.53 -14.65
N VAL A 3 0.02 8.43 -13.90
CA VAL A 3 1.11 7.85 -13.13
C VAL A 3 1.16 6.32 -13.30
N GLU A 4 2.37 5.77 -13.29
CA GLU A 4 2.70 4.35 -13.29
C GLU A 4 3.62 4.06 -12.09
N PHE A 5 3.22 3.15 -11.21
CA PHE A 5 4.05 2.70 -10.10
C PHE A 5 4.80 1.43 -10.50
N HIS A 6 6.11 1.39 -10.26
CA HIS A 6 6.95 0.21 -10.41
C HIS A 6 7.30 -0.29 -9.01
N VAL A 7 6.73 -1.43 -8.63
CA VAL A 7 6.74 -1.91 -7.23
C VAL A 7 7.55 -3.19 -7.09
N GLY A 8 8.38 -3.25 -6.05
CA GLY A 8 9.20 -4.38 -5.69
C GLY A 8 10.39 -4.62 -6.65
N PRO A 9 11.17 -5.67 -6.39
CA PRO A 9 12.38 -5.99 -7.18
C PRO A 9 12.07 -6.30 -8.65
N ASP A 10 10.91 -6.91 -8.92
CA ASP A 10 10.47 -7.25 -10.27
C ASP A 10 9.84 -6.07 -11.03
N ARG A 11 9.74 -4.90 -10.39
CA ARG A 11 9.14 -3.67 -10.94
C ARG A 11 7.74 -3.93 -11.52
N THR A 12 6.91 -4.60 -10.72
CA THR A 12 5.51 -4.88 -11.07
C THR A 12 4.80 -3.56 -11.32
N ARG A 13 4.10 -3.44 -12.45
CA ARG A 13 3.57 -2.15 -12.92
C ARG A 13 2.12 -1.97 -12.52
N PHE A 14 1.81 -0.81 -11.95
CA PHE A 14 0.45 -0.41 -11.61
C PHE A 14 0.12 0.95 -12.25
N LEU A 15 -0.85 0.97 -13.14
CA LEU A 15 -1.36 2.21 -13.72
C LEU A 15 -2.34 2.87 -12.76
N ALA A 16 -2.24 4.19 -12.63
CA ALA A 16 -3.07 4.93 -11.69
C ALA A 16 -3.33 6.39 -12.13
N LEU A 17 -4.13 7.09 -11.31
CA LEU A 17 -4.45 8.50 -11.45
C LEU A 17 -3.91 9.27 -10.25
N LYS A 18 -3.02 10.24 -10.48
CA LYS A 18 -2.39 11.07 -9.43
C LYS A 18 -3.41 11.68 -8.51
N ALA A 19 -4.50 12.23 -9.07
CA ALA A 19 -5.56 12.88 -8.30
C ALA A 19 -6.28 11.92 -7.33
N ILE A 20 -6.50 10.67 -7.72
CA ILE A 20 -7.17 9.67 -6.87
C ILE A 20 -6.23 9.24 -5.74
N PHE A 21 -4.96 8.99 -6.07
CA PHE A 21 -3.95 8.66 -5.06
C PHE A 21 -3.70 9.81 -4.08
N ALA A 22 -3.65 11.06 -4.57
CA ALA A 22 -3.53 12.24 -3.71
C ALA A 22 -4.75 12.49 -2.82
N ARG A 23 -5.96 12.16 -3.28
CA ARG A 23 -7.17 12.20 -2.43
C ARG A 23 -7.03 11.24 -1.25
N ALA A 24 -6.49 10.05 -1.50
CA ALA A 24 -6.44 8.97 -0.51
C ALA A 24 -5.21 9.02 0.40
N SER A 25 -4.23 9.89 0.12
CA SER A 25 -2.93 9.90 0.79
C SER A 25 -2.25 11.25 0.69
N ASP A 26 -1.95 11.83 1.84
CA ASP A 26 -1.15 13.05 1.95
C ASP A 26 0.28 12.86 1.42
N VAL A 27 0.83 11.64 1.49
CA VAL A 27 2.14 11.32 0.92
C VAL A 27 2.10 11.47 -0.60
N PHE A 28 1.09 10.90 -1.25
CA PHE A 28 0.94 11.01 -2.70
C PHE A 28 0.56 12.43 -3.14
N ALA A 29 -0.25 13.15 -2.35
CA ALA A 29 -0.54 14.57 -2.60
C ALA A 29 0.76 15.40 -2.64
N LYS A 30 1.62 15.25 -1.62
CA LYS A 30 2.92 15.92 -1.56
C LYS A 30 3.87 15.50 -2.68
N MET A 31 3.89 14.21 -3.00
CA MET A 31 4.72 13.64 -4.07
C MET A 31 4.36 14.19 -5.45
N PHE A 32 3.07 14.40 -5.73
CA PHE A 32 2.61 14.80 -7.05
C PHE A 32 2.39 16.30 -7.23
N PHE A 33 2.02 17.03 -6.17
CA PHE A 33 1.49 18.39 -6.30
C PHE A 33 2.25 19.47 -5.51
N GLU A 34 2.93 19.14 -4.41
CA GLU A 34 3.53 20.16 -3.53
C GLU A 34 5.05 20.28 -3.65
N THR A 35 5.74 19.18 -3.97
CA THR A 35 7.20 19.16 -4.00
C THR A 35 7.69 19.23 -5.44
N PRO A 36 8.69 20.08 -5.80
CA PRO A 36 9.34 20.07 -7.11
C PRO A 36 10.22 18.81 -7.25
N LEU A 37 9.59 17.65 -7.26
CA LEU A 37 10.20 16.36 -7.55
C LEU A 37 10.26 16.18 -9.07
N LYS A 38 11.15 15.30 -9.56
CA LYS A 38 11.34 15.04 -11.00
C LYS A 38 10.03 14.69 -11.70
N GLU A 39 9.10 14.12 -10.94
CA GLU A 39 7.75 13.71 -11.25
C GLU A 39 6.83 14.89 -11.64
N GLN A 40 7.09 16.12 -11.20
CA GLN A 40 6.32 17.31 -11.58
C GLN A 40 6.72 17.90 -12.94
N GLN A 41 7.95 17.63 -13.42
CA GLN A 41 8.47 18.24 -14.66
C GLN A 41 7.87 17.65 -15.95
N ALA A 42 6.92 16.73 -15.82
CA ALA A 42 6.31 15.97 -16.89
C ALA A 42 4.88 16.47 -17.22
N PHE A 43 4.72 17.76 -17.57
CA PHE A 43 3.43 18.24 -18.05
C PHE A 43 3.10 17.54 -19.39
N GLY A 44 2.08 16.67 -19.39
CA GLY A 44 1.70 15.84 -20.55
C GLY A 44 2.46 14.52 -20.71
N LYS A 45 3.30 14.11 -19.75
CA LYS A 45 4.03 12.84 -19.78
C LYS A 45 3.67 11.96 -18.58
N MET A 46 3.53 10.66 -18.82
CA MET A 46 3.32 9.65 -17.77
C MET A 46 4.45 9.74 -16.75
N VAL A 47 4.10 9.88 -15.47
CA VAL A 47 5.06 9.85 -14.37
C VAL A 47 5.31 8.40 -13.95
N VAL A 48 6.56 8.03 -13.76
CA VAL A 48 6.93 6.71 -13.22
C VAL A 48 7.44 6.89 -11.79
N VAL A 49 6.84 6.19 -10.84
CA VAL A 49 7.23 6.19 -9.42
C VAL A 49 7.78 4.82 -9.06
N GLU A 50 9.00 4.77 -8.54
CA GLU A 50 9.62 3.52 -8.09
C GLU A 50 9.36 3.31 -6.59
N ILE A 51 8.85 2.13 -6.23
CA ILE A 51 8.58 1.72 -4.85
C ILE A 51 9.32 0.41 -4.60
N VAL A 52 10.46 0.48 -3.92
CA VAL A 52 11.37 -0.67 -3.74
C VAL A 52 11.12 -1.47 -2.47
N ASP A 53 10.45 -0.86 -1.50
CA ASP A 53 10.34 -1.33 -0.11
C ASP A 53 8.91 -1.72 0.27
N VAL A 54 8.02 -1.86 -0.72
CA VAL A 54 6.68 -2.42 -0.53
C VAL A 54 6.52 -3.63 -1.44
N PRO A 55 6.11 -4.79 -0.90
CA PRO A 55 5.78 -5.96 -1.71
C PRO A 55 4.67 -5.65 -2.73
N PRO A 56 4.75 -6.19 -3.97
CA PRO A 56 3.73 -5.94 -4.99
C PRO A 56 2.30 -6.36 -4.58
N ASP A 57 2.15 -7.44 -3.83
CA ASP A 57 0.86 -7.93 -3.35
C ASP A 57 0.22 -7.00 -2.32
N ALA A 58 1.05 -6.41 -1.44
CA ALA A 58 0.63 -5.41 -0.48
C ALA A 58 0.20 -4.10 -1.18
N PHE A 59 0.99 -3.65 -2.16
CA PHE A 59 0.65 -2.47 -2.95
C PHE A 59 -0.60 -2.68 -3.81
N ASP A 60 -0.84 -3.88 -4.35
CA ASP A 60 -2.07 -4.21 -5.06
C ASP A 60 -3.31 -4.03 -4.17
N GLN A 61 -3.25 -4.41 -2.90
CA GLN A 61 -4.36 -4.19 -1.96
C GLN A 61 -4.59 -2.70 -1.68
N LEU A 62 -3.51 -1.93 -1.50
CA LEU A 62 -3.60 -0.48 -1.35
C LEU A 62 -4.18 0.17 -2.61
N HIS A 63 -3.72 -0.24 -3.79
CA HIS A 63 -4.21 0.26 -5.08
C HIS A 63 -5.71 0.00 -5.23
N LYS A 64 -6.16 -1.22 -4.96
CA LYS A 64 -7.60 -1.57 -4.95
C LYS A 64 -8.38 -0.70 -3.96
N TRP A 65 -7.87 -0.52 -2.74
CA TRP A 65 -8.52 0.30 -1.72
C TRP A 65 -8.72 1.75 -2.18
N VAL A 66 -7.69 2.36 -2.78
CA VAL A 66 -7.73 3.74 -3.28
C VAL A 66 -8.82 3.94 -4.36
N TYR A 67 -9.17 2.88 -5.08
CA TYR A 67 -10.25 2.85 -6.07
C TYR A 67 -11.59 2.35 -5.52
N ASP A 68 -11.75 2.26 -4.20
CA ASP A 68 -12.96 1.75 -3.54
C ASP A 68 -13.32 0.31 -3.99
N ALA A 69 -12.31 -0.49 -4.38
CA ALA A 69 -12.47 -1.89 -4.79
C ALA A 69 -12.22 -2.86 -3.62
N ASP A 70 -12.75 -4.08 -3.75
CA ASP A 70 -12.62 -5.11 -2.74
C ASP A 70 -11.16 -5.50 -2.48
N VAL A 71 -10.77 -5.46 -1.20
CA VAL A 71 -9.45 -5.87 -0.72
C VAL A 71 -9.50 -7.25 -0.11
N SER A 72 -8.52 -8.08 -0.46
CA SER A 72 -8.39 -9.45 0.03
C SER A 72 -7.31 -9.52 1.10
N LEU A 73 -7.71 -9.36 2.37
CA LEU A 73 -6.84 -9.56 3.51
C LEU A 73 -6.79 -11.03 3.93
N ALA A 74 -5.57 -11.51 4.15
CA ALA A 74 -5.26 -12.84 4.64
C ALA A 74 -4.10 -12.78 5.64
N TYR A 75 -3.91 -13.84 6.42
CA TYR A 75 -2.78 -13.92 7.36
C TYR A 75 -1.43 -13.72 6.67
N SER A 76 -1.29 -14.08 5.39
CA SER A 76 -0.04 -13.96 4.65
C SER A 76 0.33 -12.54 4.23
N ASN A 77 -0.64 -11.62 4.09
CA ASN A 77 -0.39 -10.28 3.54
C ASN A 77 -0.82 -9.12 4.46
N VAL A 78 -1.66 -9.37 5.48
CA VAL A 78 -2.29 -8.30 6.26
C VAL A 78 -1.29 -7.34 6.92
N PHE A 79 -0.14 -7.83 7.39
CA PHE A 79 0.88 -6.97 7.99
C PHE A 79 1.60 -6.11 6.96
N SER A 80 1.97 -6.68 5.80
CA SER A 80 2.57 -5.91 4.71
C SER A 80 1.60 -4.88 4.12
N VAL A 81 0.30 -5.19 4.03
CA VAL A 81 -0.73 -4.22 3.63
C VAL A 81 -0.88 -3.12 4.68
N LEU A 82 -0.88 -3.48 5.97
CA LEU A 82 -0.93 -2.50 7.07
C LEU A 82 0.28 -1.55 7.04
N GLU A 83 1.47 -2.07 6.76
CA GLU A 83 2.70 -1.28 6.62
C GLU A 83 2.64 -0.35 5.42
N ALA A 84 2.18 -0.84 4.27
CA ALA A 84 1.96 0.00 3.09
C ALA A 84 0.95 1.12 3.38
N ALA A 85 -0.16 0.80 4.06
CA ALA A 85 -1.17 1.78 4.47
C ALA A 85 -0.58 2.85 5.40
N ARG A 86 0.22 2.45 6.39
CA ARG A 86 0.92 3.39 7.29
C ARG A 86 1.94 4.26 6.55
N LYS A 87 2.77 3.62 5.73
CA LYS A 87 3.82 4.30 4.96
C LYS A 87 3.25 5.39 4.07
N TYR A 88 2.14 5.10 3.40
CA TYR A 88 1.46 6.06 2.52
C TYR A 88 0.33 6.82 3.21
N MET A 89 0.19 6.72 4.53
CA MET A 89 -0.84 7.42 5.32
C MET A 89 -2.27 7.25 4.75
N VAL A 90 -2.62 6.03 4.34
CA VAL A 90 -3.98 5.65 3.93
C VAL A 90 -4.74 5.18 5.18
N GLU A 91 -5.17 6.13 6.01
CA GLU A 91 -5.69 5.88 7.37
C GLU A 91 -6.86 4.89 7.39
N ASP A 92 -7.79 5.00 6.46
CA ASP A 92 -8.96 4.12 6.40
C ASP A 92 -8.57 2.65 6.13
N LEU A 93 -7.53 2.42 5.32
CA LEU A 93 -7.00 1.08 5.06
C LEU A 93 -6.25 0.54 6.29
N GLU A 94 -5.51 1.39 7.00
CA GLU A 94 -4.89 1.01 8.27
C GLU A 94 -5.96 0.55 9.28
N VAL A 95 -7.04 1.34 9.44
CA VAL A 95 -8.16 0.99 10.33
C VAL A 95 -8.81 -0.33 9.89
N HIS A 96 -8.97 -0.53 8.59
CA HIS A 96 -9.51 -1.77 8.03
C HIS A 96 -8.64 -2.99 8.37
N CYS A 97 -7.33 -2.89 8.17
CA CYS A 97 -6.37 -3.96 8.51
C CYS A 97 -6.37 -4.26 10.01
N ASN A 98 -6.32 -3.23 10.85
CA ASN A 98 -6.36 -3.39 12.31
C ASN A 98 -7.65 -4.08 12.78
N ARG A 99 -8.80 -3.73 12.19
CA ARG A 99 -10.08 -4.38 12.47
C ARG A 99 -10.06 -5.85 12.08
N TRP A 100 -9.54 -6.17 10.90
CA TRP A 100 -9.39 -7.55 10.43
C TRP A 100 -8.53 -8.37 11.40
N VAL A 101 -7.36 -7.85 11.80
CA VAL A 101 -6.47 -8.49 12.78
C VAL A 101 -7.17 -8.71 14.11
N ALA A 102 -7.84 -7.68 14.66
CA ALA A 102 -8.54 -7.77 15.93
C ALA A 102 -9.70 -8.77 15.92
N GLN A 103 -10.39 -8.95 14.79
CA GLN A 103 -11.45 -9.95 14.64
C GLN A 103 -10.88 -11.37 14.66
N HIS A 104 -9.79 -11.62 13.93
CA HIS A 104 -9.19 -12.95 13.83
C HIS A 104 -8.42 -13.35 15.10
N ALA A 105 -7.90 -12.38 15.86
CA ALA A 105 -7.27 -12.58 17.16
C ALA A 105 -8.24 -13.04 18.28
N ARG A 106 -9.56 -13.09 18.03
CA ARG A 106 -10.54 -13.57 19.03
C ARG A 106 -10.58 -15.08 19.17
N THR A 107 -9.93 -15.81 18.27
CA THR A 107 -9.88 -17.28 18.27
C THR A 107 -8.47 -17.75 18.55
N VAL A 108 -8.31 -18.86 19.28
CA VAL A 108 -6.98 -19.44 19.56
C VAL A 108 -6.24 -19.75 18.26
N GLY A 109 -6.93 -20.34 17.27
CA GLY A 109 -6.34 -20.63 15.95
C GLY A 109 -5.88 -19.36 15.23
N GLY A 110 -6.71 -18.30 15.23
CA GLY A 110 -6.37 -17.05 14.58
C GLY A 110 -5.20 -16.32 15.26
N VAL A 111 -5.07 -16.36 16.59
CA VAL A 111 -3.90 -15.82 17.30
C VAL A 111 -2.62 -16.56 16.88
N VAL A 112 -2.65 -17.90 16.82
CA VAL A 112 -1.49 -18.68 16.35
C VAL A 112 -1.12 -18.30 14.91
N SER A 113 -2.09 -18.20 14.00
CA SER A 113 -1.86 -17.79 12.62
C SER A 113 -1.30 -16.37 12.51
N LEU A 114 -1.81 -15.43 13.31
CA LEU A 114 -1.31 -14.06 13.35
C LEU A 114 0.12 -13.96 13.91
N MET A 115 0.45 -14.74 14.95
CA MET A 115 1.81 -14.78 15.48
C MET A 115 2.79 -15.34 14.45
N VAL A 116 2.43 -16.41 13.74
CA VAL A 116 3.25 -16.97 12.66
C VAL A 116 3.44 -15.95 11.53
N ALA A 117 2.37 -15.24 11.16
CA ALA A 117 2.44 -14.20 10.15
C ALA A 117 3.34 -13.03 10.58
N ALA A 118 3.21 -12.55 11.81
CA ALA A 118 4.05 -11.46 12.35
C ALA A 118 5.52 -11.88 12.47
N ALA A 119 5.80 -13.12 12.86
CA ALA A 119 7.17 -13.64 12.93
C ALA A 119 7.84 -13.74 11.54
N LYS A 120 7.08 -14.07 10.49
CA LYS A 120 7.58 -14.01 9.11
C LYS A 120 7.84 -12.59 8.61
N GLY A 121 7.15 -11.61 9.19
CA GLY A 121 7.36 -10.19 8.94
C GLY A 121 8.50 -9.57 9.76
N SER A 122 9.29 -10.36 10.51
CA SER A 122 10.44 -9.85 11.29
C SER A 122 11.61 -9.48 10.37
N TRP A 123 11.48 -8.31 9.75
CA TRP A 123 12.48 -7.27 9.47
C TRP A 123 13.95 -7.67 9.53
N GLU A 124 14.54 -7.96 8.37
CA GLU A 124 15.99 -7.71 8.18
C GLU A 124 16.22 -6.20 8.33
N GLU A 125 17.00 -5.80 9.34
CA GLU A 125 17.57 -4.46 9.51
C GLU A 125 18.54 -4.11 8.37
#